data_AF-A0A7J3QYS9-F1
#
_entry.id   AF-A0A7J3QYS9-F1
#
_cell.length_a   1.000
_cell.length_b   1.000
_cell.length_c   1.000
_cell.angle_alpha   90.00
_cell.angle_beta   90.00
_cell.angle_gamma   90.00
#
_symmetry.space_group_name_H-M   'P 1'
#
loop_
_entity.id
_entity.type
_entity.pdbx_description
1 polymer ?
#
loop_
_entity_poly.entity_id
_entity_poly.type
_entity_poly.pdbx_seq_one_letter_code
_entity_poly.pdbx_strand_id
1 'polypeptide(L)' 'MFEAKCDGCGRTAFVPFKPDPSKPVYCRECFEKRRAPRVRGYTGTAEFNPKQAWARRRGGVKESSVEASKSVFYKL' A
#
# COMPACT_ATOMS: atom_id res chain seq x y z
N MET A 1 10.23 -16.23 26.88
CA MET A 1 9.41 -16.37 25.66
C MET A 1 8.03 -16.84 26.08
N PHE A 2 6.95 -16.34 25.48
CA PHE A 2 5.58 -16.76 25.77
C PHE A 2 5.00 -17.55 24.60
N GLU A 3 4.24 -18.59 24.91
CA GLU A 3 3.51 -19.39 23.93
C GLU A 3 2.10 -18.85 23.73
N ALA A 4 1.66 -18.77 22.47
CA ALA A 4 0.31 -18.35 22.09
C ALA A 4 -0.16 -19.14 20.87
N LYS A 5 -1.48 -19.30 20.71
CA LYS A 5 -2.09 -19.86 19.50
C LYS A 5 -2.26 -18.77 18.45
N CYS A 6 -1.90 -19.07 17.20
CA CYS A 6 -2.10 -18.16 16.08
C CYS A 6 -3.58 -18.08 15.71
N ASP A 7 -4.18 -16.88 15.73
CA ASP A 7 -5.58 -16.67 15.32
C ASP A 7 -5.81 -16.87 13.81
N GLY A 8 -4.74 -16.89 13.01
CA GLY A 8 -4.83 -17.07 11.56
C GLY A 8 -4.79 -18.53 11.11
N CYS A 9 -4.09 -19.41 11.83
CA CYS A 9 -3.86 -20.79 11.39
C CYS A 9 -3.88 -21.84 12.51
N GLY A 10 -4.06 -21.44 13.77
CA GLY A 10 -4.15 -22.33 14.93
C GLY A 10 -2.84 -22.94 15.43
N ARG A 11 -1.72 -22.76 14.70
CA ARG A 11 -0.40 -23.26 15.11
C ARG A 11 0.13 -22.52 16.36
N THR A 12 1.07 -23.13 17.08
CA THR A 12 1.78 -22.50 18.19
C THR A 12 2.75 -21.43 17.68
N ALA A 13 2.78 -20.29 18.37
CA ALA A 13 3.66 -19.17 18.07
C ALA A 13 4.36 -18.73 19.36
N PHE A 14 5.63 -18.36 19.23
CA PHE A 14 6.43 -17.85 20.34
C PHE A 14 6.61 -16.35 20.18
N VAL A 15 6.20 -15.59 21.21
CA VAL A 15 6.31 -14.13 21.24
C VAL A 15 7.14 -13.66 22.44
N PRO A 16 7.88 -12.54 22.33
CA PRO A 16 8.72 -12.04 23.42
C PRO A 16 7.94 -11.26 24.50
N PHE A 17 6.64 -11.04 24.30
CA PHE A 17 5.75 -10.32 25.20
C PHE A 17 4.57 -11.20 25.63
N LYS A 18 3.98 -10.90 26.79
CA LYS A 18 2.80 -11.62 27.27
C LYS A 18 1.61 -11.36 26.32
N PRO A 19 0.98 -12.40 25.76
CA PRO A 19 -0.16 -12.23 24.86
C PRO A 19 -1.38 -11.72 25.64
N ASP A 20 -2.02 -10.66 25.13
CA ASP A 20 -3.30 -10.14 25.64
C ASP A 20 -4.46 -10.88 24.95
N PRO A 21 -5.50 -11.35 25.67
CA PRO A 21 -6.64 -12.02 25.03
C PRO A 21 -7.45 -11.09 24.12
N SER A 22 -7.36 -9.77 24.32
CA SER A 22 -8.03 -8.77 23.48
C SER A 22 -7.35 -8.52 22.14
N LYS A 23 -6.08 -8.96 21.96
CA LYS A 23 -5.28 -8.72 20.76
C LYS A 23 -4.91 -10.05 20.11
N PRO A 24 -5.18 -10.23 18.81
CA PRO A 24 -4.86 -11.48 18.14
C PRO A 24 -3.34 -11.65 18.00
N VAL A 25 -2.87 -12.87 18.21
CA VAL A 25 -1.47 -13.27 18.02
C VAL A 25 -1.34 -14.00 16.69
N TYR A 26 -0.30 -13.68 15.92
CA TYR A 26 -0.07 -14.30 14.62
C TYR A 26 1.31 -14.94 14.56
N CYS A 27 1.39 -16.08 13.87
CA CYS A 27 2.68 -16.62 13.43
C CYS A 27 3.29 -15.72 12.34
N ARG A 28 4.58 -15.91 12.06
CA ARG A 28 5.33 -15.11 11.07
C ARG A 28 4.63 -15.04 9.71
N GLU A 29 4.19 -16.17 9.19
CA GLU A 29 3.49 -16.26 7.91
C GLU A 29 2.17 -15.48 7.89
N CYS A 30 1.33 -15.65 8.93
CA CYS A 30 0.05 -14.96 9.02
C CYS A 30 0.22 -13.46 9.25
N PHE A 31 1.24 -13.06 10.01
CA PHE A 31 1.57 -11.65 10.25
C PHE A 31 2.03 -10.97 8.96
N GLU A 32 2.89 -11.62 8.17
CA GLU A 32 3.36 -11.12 6.88
C GLU A 32 2.20 -10.96 5.88
N LYS A 33 1.27 -11.92 5.82
CA LYS A 33 0.08 -11.85 4.95
C LYS A 33 -0.90 -10.74 5.36
N ARG A 34 -1.09 -10.52 6.66
CA ARG A 34 -1.99 -9.47 7.18
C ARG A 34 -1.39 -8.07 7.12
N ARG A 35 -0.06 -7.97 7.06
CA ARG A 35 0.59 -6.68 6.92
C ARG A 35 0.19 -6.11 5.56
N ALA A 36 -0.56 -5.00 5.58
CA ALA A 36 -0.86 -4.27 4.37
C ALA A 36 0.45 -4.07 3.58
N PRO A 37 0.47 -4.33 2.26
CA PRO A 37 1.65 -4.09 1.46
C PRO A 37 2.05 -2.66 1.75
N ARG A 38 3.25 -2.48 2.30
CA ARG A 38 3.80 -1.15 2.48
C ARG A 38 3.99 -0.62 1.07
N VAL A 39 3.00 0.13 0.60
CA VAL A 39 3.18 1.07 -0.49
C VAL A 39 4.15 2.09 0.08
N ARG A 40 5.45 1.75 0.09
CA ARG A 40 6.51 2.74 0.10
C ARG A 40 6.08 3.68 -1.01
N GLY A 41 5.87 4.98 -0.71
CA GLY A 41 5.21 5.98 -1.55
C GLY A 41 5.90 6.27 -2.89
N TYR A 42 6.13 5.22 -3.64
CA TYR A 42 6.84 5.08 -4.89
C TYR A 42 6.35 3.74 -5.48
N THR A 43 5.10 3.72 -5.92
CA THR A 43 4.60 2.66 -6.80
C THR A 43 5.49 2.65 -8.04
N GLY A 44 6.23 1.57 -8.25
CA GLY A 44 7.26 1.41 -9.27
C GLY A 44 6.74 1.31 -10.70
N THR A 45 5.92 2.27 -11.13
CA THR A 45 5.67 2.56 -12.55
C THR A 45 5.89 4.03 -12.90
N ALA A 46 6.09 4.90 -11.91
CA ALA A 46 6.59 6.25 -12.15
C ALA A 46 8.08 6.26 -11.84
N GLU A 47 8.91 6.19 -12.88
CA GLU A 47 10.34 6.48 -12.78
C GLU A 47 10.55 7.75 -11.97
N PHE A 48 11.45 7.69 -11.00
CA PHE A 48 11.85 8.83 -10.18
C PHE A 48 12.35 9.92 -11.12
N ASN A 49 11.50 10.91 -11.40
CA ASN A 49 11.87 12.06 -12.19
C ASN A 49 12.36 13.16 -11.24
N PRO A 50 13.68 13.34 -11.07
CA PRO A 50 14.23 14.32 -10.13
C PRO A 50 13.76 15.76 -10.43
N LYS A 51 13.40 16.06 -11.68
CA LYS A 51 12.86 17.37 -12.08
C LYS A 51 11.42 17.61 -11.64
N GLN A 52 10.66 16.57 -11.30
CA GLN A 52 9.26 16.67 -10.86
C GLN A 52 9.10 16.44 -9.35
N ALA A 53 10.17 16.13 -8.63
CA ALA A 53 10.14 15.89 -7.18
C ALA A 53 9.61 17.09 -6.37
N TRP A 54 9.84 18.33 -6.85
CA TRP A 54 9.32 19.55 -6.23
C TRP A 54 7.83 19.81 -6.50
N ALA A 55 7.24 19.21 -7.55
CA ALA A 55 5.87 19.49 -7.98
C ALA A 55 4.80 18.81 -7.11
N ARG A 56 5.15 17.76 -6.35
CA ARG A 56 4.21 16.95 -5.54
C ARG A 56 3.64 17.65 -4.30
N ARG A 57 4.07 18.89 -3.97
CA ARG A 57 3.63 19.63 -2.77
C ARG A 57 2.43 20.56 -2.97
N ARG A 58 2.01 20.86 -4.21
CA ARG A 58 0.79 21.67 -4.45
C ARG A 58 -0.34 20.78 -4.93
N GLY A 59 -1.49 20.93 -4.26
CA GLY A 59 -2.72 20.18 -4.50
C GLY A 59 -3.12 20.11 -5.97
N GLY A 60 -3.72 18.99 -6.33
CA GLY A 60 -3.91 18.54 -7.70
C GLY A 60 -4.69 19.49 -8.59
N VAL A 61 -4.31 19.50 -9.87
CA VAL A 61 -5.24 19.68 -10.98
C VAL A 61 -4.95 18.57 -11.99
N LYS A 62 -6.01 17.80 -12.20
CA LYS A 62 -6.30 16.79 -13.22
C LYS A 62 -5.92 17.32 -14.61
N GLU A 63 -4.87 16.77 -15.21
CA GLU A 63 -4.59 16.99 -16.63
C GLU A 63 -5.44 16.00 -17.45
N SER A 64 -6.75 16.26 -17.44
CA SER A 64 -7.73 15.58 -18.30
C SER A 64 -8.22 16.58 -19.33
N SER A 65 -7.38 16.94 -20.32
CA SER A 65 -7.86 17.79 -21.43
C SER A 65 -6.94 17.82 -22.66
N VAL A 66 -6.52 16.67 -23.19
CA VAL A 66 -6.04 16.63 -24.59
C VAL A 66 -6.64 15.46 -25.40
N GLU A 67 -7.72 14.86 -24.93
CA GLU A 67 -8.49 13.85 -25.67
C GLU A 67 -9.82 14.39 -26.20
N ALA A 68 -9.88 15.69 -26.53
CA ALA A 68 -11.10 16.34 -27.03
C ALA A 68 -10.88 17.40 -28.11
N SER A 69 -9.75 17.38 -28.83
CA SER A 69 -9.51 18.29 -29.96
C SER A 69 -9.36 17.59 -31.32
N LYS A 70 -9.63 16.28 -31.41
CA LYS A 70 -9.56 15.53 -32.68
C LYS A 70 -10.90 15.13 -33.29
N SER A 71 -12.06 15.44 -32.67
CA SER A 71 -13.33 14.84 -33.08
C SER A 71 -14.44 15.79 -33.57
N VAL A 72 -14.25 17.10 -33.66
CA VAL A 72 -15.40 18.00 -33.98
C VAL A 72 -15.24 18.92 -35.21
N PHE A 73 -14.06 19.25 -35.74
CA PHE A 73 -14.00 20.45 -36.62
C PHE A 73 -13.55 20.34 -38.09
N TYR A 74 -13.19 19.18 -38.68
CA TYR A 74 -13.02 19.09 -40.14
C TYR A 74 -13.60 17.81 -40.74
N LYS A 75 -14.88 17.59 -40.42
CA LYS A 75 -15.78 16.64 -41.08
C LYS A 75 -16.76 17.42 -41.98
N LEU A 76 -16.21 18.27 -42.84
CA LEU A 76 -16.88 18.93 -43.97
C LEU A 76 -15.90 18.96 -45.15
#